data_AF-A0A952CSF9-F1
#
_entry.id   AF-A0A952CSF9-F1
#
_cell.length_a   1.000
_cell.length_b   1.000
_cell.length_c   1.000
_cell.angle_alpha   90.00
_cell.angle_beta   90.00
_cell.angle_gamma   90.00
#
_symmetry.space_group_name_H-M   'P 1'
#
loop_
_entity.id
_entity.type
_entity.pdbx_description
1 polymer ?
#
loop_
_entity_poly.entity_id
_entity_poly.type
_entity_poly.pdbx_seq_one_letter_code
_entity_poly.pdbx_strand_id
1 'polypeptide(L)'
;MRKFYTGAALVCSMGLSVVAFAGNKDRSGQAGATQLLVNPWGQSTGVFGMNTAYVGGLDAMKTNIAGLSHVDKTQVGAAYSRYLAGSGVSVNNLGFAQRIGSSGVIGANIMSMSFGEITITDYNNPEGGVGSYNPQFYNVMVGYSHEFSDNISVGAGASFVTEQIPDAKASGIVFEAGIQYVTGVDDNFHFGITLRNIGTGMRYSGSGFSINSEAPEDETYTLNRQIPSEQFEMPTYLNIGLAYDFYLDKNTVAAEDERSSEKPKPKHRLTPMANFTSNSFNNDYLGGAVEYSFKETFMVRGGYRHENKIGDQALSTTFYTGLCAGATVQFRVGETGPQLAFDYSYRSTRRPNNGIHTFTLRLMR
;
A
#
# COMPACT_ATOMS: atom_id res chain seq x y z
N MET A 1 -20.10 -48.22 25.02
CA MET A 1 -19.22 -47.79 26.15
C MET A 1 -17.98 -47.16 25.53
N ARG A 2 -17.96 -45.84 25.33
CA ARG A 2 -17.37 -44.80 26.21
C ARG A 2 -15.82 -44.85 26.30
N LYS A 3 -15.22 -43.88 25.59
CA LYS A 3 -14.05 -43.03 25.91
C LYS A 3 -12.71 -43.71 26.23
N PHE A 4 -11.64 -43.19 25.59
CA PHE A 4 -10.49 -42.52 26.21
C PHE A 4 -9.23 -42.75 25.37
N TYR A 5 -8.97 -41.89 24.35
CA TYR A 5 -7.62 -41.47 23.95
C TYR A 5 -7.70 -40.12 23.21
N THR A 6 -8.37 -39.14 23.82
CA THR A 6 -8.31 -37.70 23.48
C THR A 6 -7.32 -36.98 24.41
N GLY A 7 -6.18 -37.62 24.67
CA GLY A 7 -5.23 -37.20 25.72
C GLY A 7 -3.81 -36.90 25.24
N ALA A 8 -3.59 -36.66 23.93
CA ALA A 8 -2.25 -36.35 23.39
C ALA A 8 -2.17 -35.01 22.63
N ALA A 9 -3.30 -34.29 22.47
CA ALA A 9 -3.35 -33.03 21.72
C ALA A 9 -3.44 -31.77 22.62
N LEU A 10 -3.31 -31.92 23.95
CA LEU A 10 -3.67 -30.85 24.91
C LEU A 10 -2.53 -30.41 25.83
N VAL A 11 -1.26 -30.75 25.53
CA VAL A 11 -0.12 -30.43 26.42
C VAL A 11 0.99 -29.58 25.77
N CYS A 12 0.94 -29.28 24.46
CA CYS A 12 1.86 -28.29 23.86
C CYS A 12 1.16 -27.02 23.36
N SER A 13 -0.06 -26.76 23.82
CA SER A 13 -0.66 -25.42 23.88
C SER A 13 -0.16 -24.66 25.12
N MET A 14 1.12 -24.77 25.46
CA MET A 14 1.77 -23.81 26.34
C MET A 14 1.92 -22.53 25.54
N GLY A 15 1.11 -21.55 25.89
CA GLY A 15 1.17 -20.21 25.34
C GLY A 15 2.58 -19.64 25.53
N LEU A 16 3.36 -19.70 24.46
CA LEU A 16 4.34 -18.66 24.20
C LEU A 16 3.55 -17.44 23.72
N SER A 17 2.91 -16.76 24.67
CA SER A 17 2.67 -15.32 24.53
C SER A 17 4.04 -14.66 24.49
N VAL A 18 4.69 -14.70 23.32
CA VAL A 18 5.78 -13.80 23.02
C VAL A 18 5.11 -12.43 23.01
N VAL A 19 5.27 -11.70 24.12
CA VAL A 19 5.04 -10.26 24.11
C VAL A 19 6.15 -9.69 23.24
N ALA A 20 5.91 -9.71 21.93
CA ALA A 20 6.73 -8.99 20.98
C ALA A 20 6.47 -7.51 21.25
N PHE A 21 7.38 -6.87 22.00
CA PHE A 21 7.50 -5.41 21.99
C PHE A 21 8.06 -5.03 20.61
N ALA A 22 7.16 -4.99 19.62
CA ALA A 22 7.46 -4.64 18.25
C ALA A 22 7.11 -3.15 18.06
N GLY A 23 8.05 -2.37 17.55
CA GLY A 23 7.91 -0.94 17.26
C GLY A 23 9.03 -0.10 17.86
N ASN A 24 9.53 0.86 17.08
CA ASN A 24 10.51 1.85 17.54
C ASN A 24 9.79 3.13 17.99
N LYS A 25 9.28 3.13 19.24
CA LYS A 25 8.50 4.26 19.79
C LYS A 25 9.29 5.57 19.77
N ASP A 26 10.61 5.50 19.94
CA ASP A 26 11.47 6.67 20.14
C ASP A 26 11.60 7.56 18.90
N ARG A 27 11.29 7.01 17.72
CA ARG A 27 11.35 7.74 16.44
C ARG A 27 9.97 8.13 15.91
N SER A 28 8.89 7.78 16.61
CA SER A 28 7.56 8.04 16.08
C SER A 28 7.28 9.55 15.95
N GLY A 29 6.80 9.96 14.78
CA GLY A 29 6.55 11.37 14.45
C GLY A 29 7.76 12.15 13.92
N GLN A 30 8.92 11.51 13.72
CA GLN A 30 10.12 12.17 13.18
C GLN A 30 10.32 11.99 11.67
N ALA A 31 9.56 11.10 11.02
CA ALA A 31 9.61 10.94 9.56
C ALA A 31 8.74 11.98 8.86
N GLY A 32 9.24 12.50 7.73
CA GLY A 32 8.41 13.17 6.74
C GLY A 32 7.98 12.19 5.63
N ALA A 33 7.48 12.68 4.51
CA ALA A 33 7.09 11.84 3.37
C ALA A 33 6.06 10.73 3.68
N THR A 34 5.14 10.97 4.63
CA THR A 34 4.16 9.96 5.09
C THR A 34 3.20 9.48 3.99
N GLN A 35 3.01 10.25 2.92
CA GLN A 35 2.33 9.84 1.70
C GLN A 35 2.92 8.59 1.06
N LEU A 36 4.20 8.28 1.29
CA LEU A 36 4.81 7.03 0.82
C LEU A 36 4.19 5.77 1.43
N LEU A 37 3.50 5.91 2.56
CA LEU A 37 2.75 4.82 3.22
C LEU A 37 1.34 4.66 2.67
N VAL A 38 0.89 5.56 1.80
CA VAL A 38 -0.43 5.50 1.19
C VAL A 38 -0.41 4.51 0.03
N ASN A 39 -1.19 3.43 0.17
CA ASN A 39 -1.52 2.56 -0.95
C ASN A 39 -2.76 3.14 -1.69
N PRO A 40 -2.64 3.45 -2.99
CA PRO A 40 -3.71 4.06 -3.77
C PRO A 40 -4.63 3.06 -4.49
N TRP A 41 -4.34 1.75 -4.47
CA TRP A 41 -5.03 0.78 -5.33
C TRP A 41 -6.14 0.00 -4.61
N GLY A 42 -7.33 -0.06 -5.21
CA GLY A 42 -8.55 -0.61 -4.59
C GLY A 42 -8.47 -2.10 -4.23
N GLN A 43 -7.77 -2.92 -5.01
CA GLN A 43 -7.67 -4.35 -4.74
C GLN A 43 -6.88 -4.62 -3.45
N SER A 44 -5.65 -4.13 -3.37
CA SER A 44 -4.78 -4.28 -2.21
C SER A 44 -5.25 -3.51 -0.98
N THR A 45 -5.83 -2.32 -1.15
CA THR A 45 -6.37 -1.54 -0.01
C THR A 45 -7.59 -2.17 0.65
N GLY A 46 -8.36 -3.01 -0.06
CA GLY A 46 -9.46 -3.80 0.51
C GLY A 46 -9.03 -4.82 1.55
N VAL A 47 -7.72 -5.06 1.68
CA VAL A 47 -7.10 -5.88 2.74
C VAL A 47 -5.93 -5.14 3.40
N PHE A 48 -5.89 -3.80 3.41
CA PHE A 48 -4.78 -3.01 3.97
C PHE A 48 -3.37 -3.37 3.41
N GLY A 49 -3.27 -3.93 2.20
CA GLY A 49 -2.00 -4.43 1.64
C GLY A 49 -1.49 -5.71 2.30
N MET A 50 -2.32 -6.43 3.06
CA MET A 50 -1.96 -7.71 3.67
C MET A 50 -1.75 -8.84 2.65
N ASN A 51 -2.09 -8.61 1.39
CA ASN A 51 -1.82 -9.51 0.28
C ASN A 51 -0.35 -9.45 -0.23
N THR A 52 0.61 -8.96 0.57
CA THR A 52 2.04 -8.88 0.22
C THR A 52 2.60 -10.17 -0.41
N ALA A 53 2.13 -11.33 0.06
CA ALA A 53 2.59 -12.64 -0.40
C ALA A 53 2.25 -12.96 -1.86
N TYR A 54 1.12 -12.45 -2.36
CA TYR A 54 0.55 -12.88 -3.66
C TYR A 54 -0.02 -11.73 -4.50
N VAL A 55 0.13 -10.48 -4.05
CA VAL A 55 -0.29 -9.28 -4.80
C VAL A 55 0.30 -9.32 -6.20
N GLY A 56 -0.49 -8.95 -7.21
CA GLY A 56 -0.07 -8.94 -8.61
C GLY A 56 -0.46 -7.65 -9.33
N GLY A 57 0.15 -7.42 -10.49
CA GLY A 57 -0.22 -6.31 -11.37
C GLY A 57 0.19 -4.93 -10.85
N LEU A 58 -0.58 -3.90 -11.21
CA LEU A 58 -0.31 -2.51 -10.79
C LEU A 58 -0.29 -2.32 -9.26
N ASP A 59 -1.13 -3.07 -8.53
CA ASP A 59 -1.19 -3.06 -7.07
C ASP A 59 0.15 -3.45 -6.41
N ALA A 60 0.92 -4.32 -7.09
CA ALA A 60 2.21 -4.81 -6.62
C ALA A 60 3.21 -3.65 -6.46
N MET A 61 3.17 -2.66 -7.34
CA MET A 61 4.03 -1.46 -7.26
C MET A 61 3.85 -0.68 -5.94
N LYS A 62 2.68 -0.78 -5.30
CA LYS A 62 2.41 -0.13 -4.01
C LYS A 62 2.18 -1.10 -2.86
N THR A 63 2.56 -2.36 -3.03
CA THR A 63 2.46 -3.39 -1.98
C THR A 63 3.72 -4.24 -1.88
N ASN A 64 4.07 -5.00 -2.93
CA ASN A 64 5.29 -5.81 -3.06
C ASN A 64 5.69 -5.88 -4.54
N ILE A 65 6.79 -5.22 -4.91
CA ILE A 65 7.18 -5.03 -6.31
C ILE A 65 7.46 -6.35 -7.06
N ALA A 66 7.79 -7.43 -6.35
CA ALA A 66 7.93 -8.75 -6.98
C ALA A 66 6.67 -9.16 -7.73
N GLY A 67 5.48 -8.84 -7.21
CA GLY A 67 4.21 -9.20 -7.84
C GLY A 67 3.93 -8.53 -9.19
N LEU A 68 4.74 -7.54 -9.59
CA LEU A 68 4.62 -6.93 -10.90
C LEU A 68 4.93 -7.94 -12.02
N SER A 69 5.71 -8.99 -11.73
CA SER A 69 6.02 -10.06 -12.69
C SER A 69 4.78 -10.78 -13.21
N HIS A 70 3.68 -10.80 -12.45
CA HIS A 70 2.43 -11.49 -12.82
C HIS A 70 1.59 -10.77 -13.90
N VAL A 71 2.11 -9.70 -14.52
CA VAL A 71 1.42 -9.00 -15.63
C VAL A 71 1.64 -9.76 -16.93
N ASP A 72 0.58 -10.20 -17.59
CA ASP A 72 0.68 -10.99 -18.83
C ASP A 72 1.23 -10.19 -20.02
N LYS A 73 0.59 -9.08 -20.42
CA LYS A 73 1.13 -8.20 -21.47
C LYS A 73 1.18 -6.75 -21.02
N THR A 74 0.03 -6.09 -21.02
CA THR A 74 -0.04 -4.66 -20.73
C THR A 74 -1.15 -4.43 -19.72
N GLN A 75 -0.83 -3.69 -18.67
CA GLN A 75 -1.82 -3.24 -17.71
C GLN A 75 -1.75 -1.73 -17.56
N VAL A 76 -2.90 -1.07 -17.62
CA VAL A 76 -3.05 0.36 -17.35
C VAL A 76 -4.16 0.52 -16.33
N GLY A 77 -4.00 1.45 -15.40
CA GLY A 77 -5.01 1.67 -14.38
C GLY A 77 -5.00 3.07 -13.82
N ALA A 78 -6.16 3.47 -13.32
CA ALA A 78 -6.35 4.71 -12.59
C ALA A 78 -7.06 4.41 -11.27
N ALA A 79 -6.68 5.11 -10.22
CA ALA A 79 -7.34 5.01 -8.93
C ALA A 79 -7.58 6.38 -8.32
N TYR A 80 -8.68 6.49 -7.60
CA TYR A 80 -9.08 7.68 -6.86
C TYR A 80 -9.49 7.27 -5.45
N SER A 81 -8.88 7.92 -4.45
CA SER A 81 -9.25 7.74 -3.04
C SER A 81 -9.76 9.04 -2.45
N ARG A 82 -10.92 8.96 -1.78
CA ARG A 82 -11.36 9.97 -0.82
C ARG A 82 -10.69 9.64 0.51
N TYR A 83 -9.55 10.26 0.79
CA TYR A 83 -8.66 9.86 1.88
C TYR A 83 -9.10 10.42 3.24
N LEU A 84 -9.56 11.68 3.29
CA LEU A 84 -10.26 12.23 4.44
C LEU A 84 -11.55 12.87 3.92
N ALA A 85 -12.59 12.06 3.82
CA ALA A 85 -13.85 12.52 3.24
C ALA A 85 -14.36 13.76 3.99
N GLY A 86 -14.78 14.79 3.26
CA GLY A 86 -15.22 16.07 3.81
C GLY A 86 -14.13 17.13 4.00
N SER A 87 -12.83 16.79 3.96
CA SER A 87 -11.75 17.77 4.10
C SER A 87 -11.12 18.23 2.78
N GLY A 88 -11.61 17.72 1.63
CA GLY A 88 -11.00 17.95 0.32
C GLY A 88 -9.74 17.11 0.03
N VAL A 89 -9.24 16.35 1.00
CA VAL A 89 -8.02 15.54 0.83
C VAL A 89 -8.32 14.31 0.00
N SER A 90 -7.61 14.18 -1.13
CA SER A 90 -7.80 13.10 -2.09
C SER A 90 -6.48 12.58 -2.63
N VAL A 91 -6.49 11.33 -3.09
CA VAL A 91 -5.34 10.68 -3.72
C VAL A 91 -5.74 10.21 -5.11
N ASN A 92 -5.02 10.69 -6.11
CA ASN A 92 -5.15 10.26 -7.50
C ASN A 92 -3.94 9.40 -7.85
N ASN A 93 -4.15 8.36 -8.64
CA ASN A 93 -3.08 7.48 -9.04
C ASN A 93 -3.27 6.98 -10.47
N LEU A 94 -2.16 6.90 -11.21
CA LEU A 94 -2.09 6.33 -12.54
C LEU A 94 -0.97 5.29 -12.58
N GLY A 95 -1.23 4.14 -13.18
CA GLY A 95 -0.30 3.03 -13.27
C GLY A 95 -0.21 2.47 -14.68
N PHE A 96 0.98 2.05 -15.04
CA PHE A 96 1.30 1.36 -16.28
C PHE A 96 2.23 0.19 -15.97
N ALA A 97 2.00 -0.97 -16.58
CA ALA A 97 2.89 -2.11 -16.54
C ALA A 97 2.94 -2.79 -17.91
N GLN A 98 4.12 -3.27 -18.27
CA GLN A 98 4.39 -3.89 -19.56
C GLN A 98 5.34 -5.08 -19.38
N ARG A 99 4.89 -6.27 -19.77
CA ARG A 99 5.76 -7.43 -19.92
C ARG A 99 6.77 -7.17 -21.04
N ILE A 100 8.03 -7.45 -20.73
CA ILE A 100 9.18 -7.37 -21.63
C ILE A 100 9.90 -8.72 -21.63
N GLY A 101 10.06 -9.30 -22.82
CA GLY A 101 10.57 -10.68 -22.94
C GLY A 101 9.62 -11.72 -22.35
N SER A 102 10.16 -12.85 -21.89
CA SER A 102 9.38 -13.96 -21.33
C SER A 102 9.01 -13.75 -19.87
N SER A 103 9.91 -13.16 -19.09
CA SER A 103 9.89 -13.27 -17.62
C SER A 103 10.08 -11.93 -16.90
N GLY A 104 10.19 -10.81 -17.63
CA GLY A 104 10.41 -9.48 -17.07
C GLY A 104 9.20 -8.57 -17.25
N VAL A 105 8.96 -7.68 -16.30
CA VAL A 105 7.90 -6.65 -16.39
C VAL A 105 8.47 -5.32 -15.90
N ILE A 106 8.29 -4.26 -16.69
CA ILE A 106 8.54 -2.88 -16.26
C ILE A 106 7.23 -2.21 -15.87
N GLY A 107 7.29 -1.29 -14.92
CA GLY A 107 6.13 -0.54 -14.48
C GLY A 107 6.44 0.90 -14.10
N ALA A 108 5.43 1.75 -14.22
CA ALA A 108 5.44 3.14 -13.77
C ALA A 108 4.17 3.43 -12.96
N ASN A 109 4.29 4.14 -11.84
CA ASN A 109 3.16 4.54 -11.00
C ASN A 109 3.31 5.99 -10.55
N ILE A 110 2.34 6.81 -10.89
CA ILE A 110 2.26 8.22 -10.52
C ILE A 110 1.15 8.39 -9.49
N MET A 111 1.50 8.84 -8.29
CA MET A 111 0.57 9.12 -7.21
C MET A 111 0.63 10.60 -6.83
N SER A 112 -0.53 11.26 -6.79
CA SER A 112 -0.68 12.63 -6.34
C SER A 112 -1.66 12.69 -5.18
N MET A 113 -1.25 13.32 -4.08
CA MET A 113 -2.11 13.61 -2.93
C MET A 113 -2.34 15.12 -2.87
N SER A 114 -3.61 15.51 -2.98
CA SER A 114 -4.06 16.90 -2.89
C SER A 114 -4.73 17.13 -1.55
N PHE A 115 -4.52 18.31 -0.98
CA PHE A 115 -5.10 18.74 0.30
C PHE A 115 -6.26 19.71 0.12
N GLY A 116 -6.75 19.88 -1.11
CA GLY A 116 -7.73 20.90 -1.44
C GLY A 116 -7.12 22.30 -1.48
N GLU A 117 -7.98 23.30 -1.42
CA GLU A 117 -7.61 24.71 -1.38
C GLU A 117 -7.70 25.21 0.06
N ILE A 118 -6.62 25.82 0.55
CA ILE A 118 -6.51 26.36 1.90
C ILE A 118 -6.48 27.88 1.80
N THR A 119 -7.43 28.54 2.45
CA THR A 119 -7.47 30.00 2.54
C THR A 119 -6.31 30.52 3.39
N ILE A 120 -5.63 31.56 2.88
CA ILE A 120 -4.57 32.25 3.63
C ILE A 120 -5.24 33.22 4.61
N THR A 121 -4.81 33.18 5.87
CA THR A 121 -5.27 34.07 6.94
C THR A 121 -4.07 34.79 7.55
N ASP A 122 -4.27 36.03 7.98
CA ASP A 122 -3.28 36.81 8.72
C ASP A 122 -3.97 37.61 9.84
N TYR A 123 -3.19 38.34 10.64
CA TYR A 123 -3.72 39.14 11.75
C TYR A 123 -4.76 40.19 11.31
N ASN A 124 -4.59 40.78 10.12
CA ASN A 124 -5.51 41.77 9.55
C ASN A 124 -6.70 41.11 8.83
N ASN A 125 -6.54 39.86 8.38
CA ASN A 125 -7.50 39.10 7.59
C ASN A 125 -7.76 37.72 8.21
N PRO A 126 -8.33 37.64 9.43
CA PRO A 126 -8.56 36.37 10.13
C PRO A 126 -9.59 35.48 9.43
N GLU A 127 -10.54 36.08 8.70
CA GLU A 127 -11.53 35.39 7.87
C GLU A 127 -11.00 35.06 6.46
N GLY A 128 -9.74 35.41 6.17
CA GLY A 128 -9.11 35.28 4.86
C GLY A 128 -9.38 36.46 3.92
N GLY A 129 -9.32 36.22 2.61
CA GLY A 129 -9.51 37.24 1.56
C GLY A 129 -8.21 37.75 0.92
N VAL A 130 -7.05 37.26 1.37
CA VAL A 130 -5.73 37.58 0.79
C VAL A 130 -5.22 36.52 -0.19
N GLY A 131 -6.02 35.49 -0.46
CA GLY A 131 -5.73 34.42 -1.41
C GLY A 131 -5.83 33.03 -0.79
N SER A 132 -5.36 32.04 -1.54
CA SER A 132 -5.37 30.64 -1.15
C SER A 132 -4.14 29.91 -1.70
N TYR A 133 -3.88 28.73 -1.15
CA TYR A 133 -2.82 27.85 -1.63
C TYR A 133 -3.24 26.39 -1.63
N ASN A 134 -2.58 25.58 -2.46
CA ASN A 134 -2.86 24.17 -2.62
C ASN A 134 -1.61 23.34 -2.33
N PRO A 135 -1.48 22.73 -1.13
CA PRO A 135 -0.43 21.76 -0.86
C PRO A 135 -0.57 20.55 -1.79
N GLN A 136 0.55 20.08 -2.33
CA GLN A 136 0.59 18.92 -3.21
C GLN A 136 1.76 18.03 -2.87
N PHE A 137 1.47 16.75 -2.61
CA PHE A 137 2.49 15.71 -2.50
C PHE A 137 2.42 14.81 -3.72
N TYR A 138 3.59 14.49 -4.28
CA TYR A 138 3.69 13.81 -5.56
C TYR A 138 4.77 12.72 -5.49
N ASN A 139 4.47 11.56 -6.09
CA ASN A 139 5.35 10.41 -6.11
C ASN A 139 5.33 9.78 -7.50
N VAL A 140 6.50 9.62 -8.11
CA VAL A 140 6.67 8.89 -9.37
C VAL A 140 7.56 7.70 -9.12
N MET A 141 7.01 6.52 -9.31
CA MET A 141 7.73 5.26 -9.19
C MET A 141 7.99 4.66 -10.56
N VAL A 142 9.18 4.12 -10.73
CA VAL A 142 9.51 3.14 -11.78
C VAL A 142 9.94 1.84 -11.12
N GLY A 143 9.60 0.71 -11.74
CA GLY A 143 9.94 -0.59 -11.19
C GLY A 143 10.19 -1.62 -12.27
N TYR A 144 10.94 -2.65 -11.90
CA TYR A 144 11.18 -3.84 -12.69
C TYR A 144 10.96 -5.06 -11.81
N SER A 145 10.27 -6.06 -12.33
CA SER A 145 10.13 -7.37 -11.70
C SER A 145 10.48 -8.48 -12.68
N HIS A 146 10.95 -9.60 -12.14
CA HIS A 146 11.41 -10.75 -12.88
C HIS A 146 10.98 -12.06 -12.20
N GLU A 147 10.46 -12.99 -12.99
CA GLU A 147 10.26 -14.38 -12.59
C GLU A 147 11.63 -15.08 -12.64
N PHE A 148 12.26 -15.27 -11.47
CA PHE A 148 13.57 -15.91 -11.35
C PHE A 148 13.48 -17.43 -11.53
N SER A 149 12.37 -18.01 -11.09
CA SER A 149 11.98 -19.40 -11.36
C SER A 149 10.45 -19.50 -11.34
N ASP A 150 9.91 -20.67 -11.69
CA ASP A 150 8.47 -20.95 -11.64
C ASP A 150 7.83 -20.63 -10.27
N ASN A 151 8.64 -20.63 -9.21
CA ASN A 151 8.20 -20.45 -7.84
C ASN A 151 8.69 -19.15 -7.20
N ILE A 152 9.61 -18.40 -7.82
CA ILE A 152 10.24 -17.21 -7.22
C ILE A 152 10.13 -16.03 -8.18
N SER A 153 9.51 -14.95 -7.70
CA SER A 153 9.54 -13.64 -8.34
C SER A 153 10.32 -12.64 -7.48
N VAL A 154 11.11 -11.79 -8.12
CA VAL A 154 11.89 -10.74 -7.49
C VAL A 154 11.64 -9.41 -8.18
N GLY A 155 11.61 -8.32 -7.43
CA GLY A 155 11.44 -6.99 -8.02
C GLY A 155 12.22 -5.93 -7.28
N ALA A 156 12.49 -4.84 -8.00
CA ALA A 156 13.11 -3.63 -7.47
C ALA A 156 12.43 -2.39 -8.07
N GLY A 157 12.39 -1.31 -7.30
CA GLY A 157 11.82 -0.05 -7.74
C GLY A 157 12.52 1.15 -7.15
N ALA A 158 12.32 2.29 -7.80
CA ALA A 158 12.76 3.59 -7.33
C ALA A 158 11.59 4.57 -7.43
N SER A 159 11.38 5.39 -6.40
CA SER A 159 10.40 6.47 -6.42
C SER A 159 11.05 7.82 -6.18
N PHE A 160 10.76 8.78 -7.05
CA PHE A 160 10.99 10.20 -6.81
C PHE A 160 9.81 10.77 -6.03
N VAL A 161 10.10 11.49 -4.95
CA VAL A 161 9.13 11.96 -3.97
C VAL A 161 9.27 13.45 -3.81
N THR A 162 8.16 14.19 -3.82
CA THR A 162 8.15 15.62 -3.55
C THR A 162 7.00 16.02 -2.65
N GLU A 163 7.28 16.99 -1.78
CA GLU A 163 6.30 17.70 -0.96
C GLU A 163 6.45 19.18 -1.24
N GLN A 164 5.35 19.87 -1.53
CA GLN A 164 5.41 21.30 -1.79
C GLN A 164 4.18 22.06 -1.30
N ILE A 165 4.46 23.26 -0.82
CA ILE A 165 3.56 24.41 -0.67
C ILE A 165 4.18 25.58 -1.47
N PRO A 166 3.52 26.75 -1.63
CA PRO A 166 4.00 27.80 -2.52
C PRO A 166 5.46 28.26 -2.30
N ASP A 167 5.93 28.29 -1.05
CA ASP A 167 7.21 28.87 -0.65
C ASP A 167 8.18 27.87 -0.02
N ALA A 168 7.79 26.59 0.09
CA ALA A 168 8.62 25.52 0.63
C ALA A 168 8.44 24.20 -0.13
N LYS A 169 9.55 23.56 -0.45
CA LYS A 169 9.62 22.29 -1.17
C LYS A 169 10.69 21.36 -0.59
N ALA A 170 10.36 20.07 -0.51
CA ALA A 170 11.31 19.00 -0.25
C ALA A 170 11.21 17.93 -1.34
N SER A 171 12.33 17.32 -1.72
CA SER A 171 12.35 16.21 -2.67
C SER A 171 13.40 15.17 -2.31
N GLY A 172 13.12 13.91 -2.63
CA GLY A 172 14.00 12.78 -2.35
C GLY A 172 13.78 11.62 -3.31
N ILE A 173 14.66 10.62 -3.21
CA ILE A 173 14.55 9.36 -3.94
C ILE A 173 14.55 8.22 -2.92
N VAL A 174 13.59 7.30 -3.07
CA VAL A 174 13.56 6.03 -2.34
C VAL A 174 13.72 4.85 -3.28
N PHE A 175 14.18 3.75 -2.72
CA PHE A 175 14.30 2.45 -3.33
C PHE A 175 13.47 1.42 -2.57
N GLU A 176 13.06 0.40 -3.28
CA GLU A 176 12.35 -0.75 -2.71
C GLU A 176 12.76 -2.03 -3.42
N ALA A 177 12.69 -3.13 -2.68
CA ALA A 177 12.94 -4.48 -3.19
C ALA A 177 11.90 -5.44 -2.62
N GLY A 178 11.57 -6.47 -3.38
CA GLY A 178 10.56 -7.44 -3.01
C GLY A 178 10.87 -8.82 -3.56
N ILE A 179 10.37 -9.83 -2.85
CA ILE A 179 10.39 -11.24 -3.23
C ILE A 179 8.99 -11.81 -2.98
N GLN A 180 8.53 -12.65 -3.89
CA GLN A 180 7.39 -13.54 -3.71
C GLN A 180 7.82 -14.97 -4.01
N TYR A 181 7.39 -15.89 -3.17
CA TYR A 181 7.63 -17.31 -3.29
C TYR A 181 6.31 -18.06 -3.22
N VAL A 182 6.08 -18.94 -4.19
CA VAL A 182 4.90 -19.81 -4.24
C VAL A 182 5.32 -21.27 -4.23
N THR A 183 4.60 -22.11 -3.49
CA THR A 183 4.85 -23.56 -3.44
C THR A 183 3.57 -24.33 -3.12
N GLY A 184 3.67 -25.66 -3.08
CA GLY A 184 2.54 -26.57 -2.88
C GLY A 184 2.14 -27.28 -4.17
N VAL A 185 1.24 -28.26 -4.06
CA VAL A 185 0.87 -29.13 -5.18
C VAL A 185 0.14 -28.37 -6.30
N ASP A 186 -0.59 -27.31 -5.93
CA ASP A 186 -1.32 -26.45 -6.85
C ASP A 186 -0.89 -24.97 -6.70
N ASP A 187 0.38 -24.74 -6.35
CA ASP A 187 0.93 -23.39 -6.13
C ASP A 187 0.11 -22.57 -5.13
N ASN A 188 -0.29 -23.23 -4.04
CA ASN A 188 -1.32 -22.76 -3.13
C ASN A 188 -0.80 -22.23 -1.80
N PHE A 189 0.51 -22.29 -1.53
CA PHE A 189 1.14 -21.60 -0.41
C PHE A 189 1.97 -20.43 -0.92
N HIS A 190 1.71 -19.24 -0.38
CA HIS A 190 2.36 -18.00 -0.78
C HIS A 190 3.12 -17.39 0.39
N PHE A 191 4.32 -16.94 0.11
CA PHE A 191 5.16 -16.17 1.03
C PHE A 191 5.71 -14.95 0.30
N GLY A 192 5.76 -13.79 0.97
CA GLY A 192 6.36 -12.61 0.38
C GLY A 192 7.03 -11.73 1.41
N ILE A 193 8.13 -11.11 0.98
CA ILE A 193 8.86 -10.11 1.76
C ILE A 193 9.09 -8.90 0.87
N THR A 194 8.92 -7.70 1.41
CA THR A 194 9.34 -6.49 0.71
C THR A 194 9.81 -5.42 1.69
N LEU A 195 10.93 -4.79 1.34
CA LEU A 195 11.50 -3.66 2.06
C LEU A 195 11.28 -2.42 1.21
N ARG A 196 10.61 -1.42 1.78
CA ARG A 196 10.11 -0.26 1.04
C ARG A 196 10.60 1.04 1.64
N ASN A 197 10.70 2.06 0.79
CA ASN A 197 11.03 3.44 1.13
C ASN A 197 12.44 3.65 1.71
N ILE A 198 13.42 2.83 1.32
CA ILE A 198 14.82 3.06 1.69
C ILE A 198 15.33 4.24 0.88
N GLY A 199 15.63 5.37 1.51
CA GLY A 199 16.08 6.54 0.75
C GLY A 199 16.87 7.53 1.56
N THR A 200 17.34 8.56 0.88
CA THR A 200 18.08 9.68 1.48
C THR A 200 17.16 10.52 2.35
N GLY A 201 17.65 11.15 3.41
CA GLY A 201 16.83 12.15 4.11
C GLY A 201 16.42 13.31 3.19
N MET A 202 15.23 13.84 3.38
CA MET A 202 14.69 15.01 2.68
C MET A 202 14.86 16.27 3.53
N ARG A 203 14.87 17.44 2.90
CA ARG A 203 14.96 18.74 3.60
C ARG A 203 14.13 19.77 2.86
N TYR A 204 13.41 20.60 3.61
CA TYR A 204 12.65 21.70 3.03
C TYR A 204 13.56 22.88 2.65
N SER A 205 13.30 23.47 1.50
CA SER A 205 13.97 24.66 1.00
C SER A 205 12.98 25.52 0.23
N GLY A 206 13.30 26.81 0.06
CA GLY A 206 12.43 27.77 -0.62
C GLY A 206 12.45 29.14 0.06
N SER A 207 11.69 30.07 -0.48
CA SER A 207 11.63 31.45 0.02
C SER A 207 11.01 31.58 1.41
N GLY A 208 10.21 30.60 1.85
CA GLY A 208 9.67 30.57 3.21
C GLY A 208 10.75 30.44 4.30
N PHE A 209 11.97 30.08 3.91
CA PHE A 209 13.15 30.01 4.78
C PHE A 209 14.08 31.23 4.66
N SER A 210 13.67 32.26 3.91
CA SER A 210 14.42 33.50 3.77
C SER A 210 13.84 34.56 4.69
N ILE A 211 14.68 35.16 5.52
CA ILE A 211 14.34 36.33 6.35
C ILE A 211 15.17 37.53 5.91
N ASN A 212 14.62 38.73 6.06
CA ASN A 212 15.43 39.95 6.02
C ASN A 212 16.08 40.12 7.39
N SER A 213 17.40 40.24 7.45
CA SER A 213 18.13 40.59 8.66
C SER A 213 19.00 41.82 8.42
N GLU A 214 19.24 42.59 9.47
CA GLU A 214 20.23 43.67 9.43
C GLU A 214 21.63 43.10 9.14
N ALA A 215 22.46 43.89 8.45
CA ALA A 215 23.83 43.50 8.18
C ALA A 215 24.65 43.55 9.49
N PRO A 216 25.50 42.54 9.77
CA PRO A 216 26.30 42.50 11.01
C PRO A 216 27.20 43.71 11.23
N GLU A 217 27.52 44.46 10.16
CA GLU A 217 28.44 45.60 10.16
C GLU A 217 27.72 46.96 10.06
N ASP A 218 26.44 46.98 9.66
CA ASP A 218 25.67 48.22 9.45
C ASP A 218 24.16 47.94 9.55
N GLU A 219 23.55 48.40 10.65
CA GLU A 219 22.11 48.23 10.93
C GLU A 219 21.21 49.00 9.93
N THR A 220 21.77 49.87 9.08
CA THR A 220 21.00 50.61 8.07
C THR A 220 20.73 49.80 6.78
N TYR A 221 21.35 48.64 6.61
CA TYR A 221 21.18 47.79 5.42
C TYR A 221 20.60 46.41 5.77
N THR A 222 19.61 45.96 5.01
CA THR A 222 19.00 44.63 5.17
C THR A 222 19.58 43.63 4.16
N LEU A 223 20.05 42.49 4.65
CA LEU A 223 20.45 41.33 3.87
C LEU A 223 19.35 40.26 3.89
N ASN A 224 19.18 39.55 2.77
CA ASN A 224 18.37 38.32 2.75
C ASN A 224 19.22 37.17 3.30
N ARG A 225 18.78 36.59 4.41
CA ARG A 225 19.43 35.44 5.05
C ARG A 225 18.55 34.21 4.92
N GLN A 226 19.13 33.14 4.37
CA GLN A 226 18.47 31.84 4.31
C GLN A 226 18.75 31.03 5.57
N ILE A 227 17.70 30.53 6.22
CA ILE A 227 17.77 29.65 7.39
C ILE A 227 17.56 28.21 6.91
N PRO A 228 18.60 27.35 6.91
CA PRO A 228 18.42 25.97 6.50
C PRO A 228 17.47 25.23 7.45
N SER A 229 16.55 24.45 6.90
CA SER A 229 15.74 23.52 7.70
C SER A 229 16.51 22.23 8.00
N GLU A 230 16.05 21.50 9.01
CA GLU A 230 16.63 20.21 9.41
C GLU A 230 16.28 19.11 8.40
N GLN A 231 17.17 18.12 8.26
CA GLN A 231 16.90 16.95 7.42
C GLN A 231 15.98 15.96 8.16
N PHE A 232 15.02 15.38 7.45
CA PHE A 232 14.14 14.34 7.97
C PHE A 232 14.26 13.06 7.15
N GLU A 233 14.05 11.93 7.80
CA GLU A 233 14.11 10.62 7.14
C GLU A 233 12.75 10.22 6.55
N MET A 234 12.80 9.32 5.56
CA MET A 234 11.63 8.76 4.92
C MET A 234 11.18 7.47 5.63
N PRO A 235 9.87 7.13 5.61
CA PRO A 235 9.32 6.09 6.44
C PRO A 235 9.57 4.71 5.83
N THR A 236 10.73 4.13 6.14
CA THR A 236 11.11 2.76 5.75
C THR A 236 10.29 1.74 6.51
N TYR A 237 9.83 0.70 5.82
CA TYR A 237 9.16 -0.43 6.46
C TYR A 237 9.43 -1.75 5.74
N LEU A 238 9.37 -2.84 6.51
CA LEU A 238 9.48 -4.22 6.06
C LEU A 238 8.11 -4.90 6.17
N ASN A 239 7.59 -5.42 5.06
CA ASN A 239 6.40 -6.26 5.02
C ASN A 239 6.79 -7.73 4.86
N ILE A 240 6.15 -8.59 5.65
CA ILE A 240 6.25 -10.05 5.56
C ILE A 240 4.82 -10.60 5.51
N GLY A 241 4.48 -11.30 4.44
CA GLY A 241 3.15 -11.85 4.20
C GLY A 241 3.16 -13.36 4.02
N LEU A 242 2.07 -14.00 4.45
CA LEU A 242 1.74 -15.40 4.22
C LEU A 242 0.30 -15.50 3.71
N ALA A 243 0.05 -16.36 2.74
CA ALA A 243 -1.31 -16.69 2.29
C ALA A 243 -1.39 -18.15 1.84
N TYR A 244 -2.61 -18.70 1.84
CA TYR A 244 -2.85 -20.05 1.32
C TYR A 244 -4.14 -20.10 0.52
N ASP A 245 -4.12 -20.69 -0.67
CA ASP A 245 -5.29 -20.85 -1.52
C ASP A 245 -6.01 -22.18 -1.27
N PHE A 246 -7.28 -22.08 -0.87
CA PHE A 246 -8.19 -23.21 -0.81
C PHE A 246 -9.10 -23.21 -2.04
N TYR A 247 -8.94 -24.22 -2.90
CA TYR A 247 -9.81 -24.46 -4.04
C TYR A 247 -11.01 -25.33 -3.63
N LEU A 248 -12.15 -24.69 -3.35
CA LEU A 248 -13.29 -25.31 -2.66
C LEU A 248 -14.01 -26.35 -3.52
N ASP A 249 -13.93 -26.23 -4.85
CA ASP A 249 -14.59 -27.11 -5.82
C ASP A 249 -13.62 -28.06 -6.54
N LYS A 250 -12.38 -28.18 -6.07
CA LYS A 250 -11.32 -28.98 -6.71
C LYS A 250 -11.76 -30.42 -7.00
N ASN A 251 -12.39 -31.08 -6.03
CA ASN A 251 -12.78 -32.49 -6.15
C ASN A 251 -13.97 -32.70 -7.10
N THR A 252 -14.89 -31.73 -7.17
CA THR A 252 -16.04 -31.78 -8.08
C THR A 252 -15.59 -31.55 -9.52
N VAL A 253 -14.71 -30.57 -9.73
CA VAL A 253 -14.19 -30.21 -11.04
C VAL A 253 -13.23 -31.28 -11.59
N ALA A 254 -12.43 -31.92 -10.73
CA ALA A 254 -11.59 -33.05 -11.13
C ALA A 254 -12.38 -34.29 -11.59
N ALA A 255 -13.61 -34.47 -11.11
CA ALA A 255 -14.48 -35.59 -11.48
C ALA A 255 -15.26 -35.37 -12.79
N GLU A 256 -15.45 -34.11 -13.21
CA GLU A 256 -16.21 -33.78 -14.42
C GLU A 256 -15.36 -33.84 -15.71
N ASP A 257 -14.02 -33.72 -15.59
CA ASP A 257 -13.13 -33.42 -16.73
C ASP A 257 -12.03 -34.47 -16.98
N GLU A 258 -12.27 -35.76 -16.66
CA GLU A 258 -11.36 -36.87 -17.06
C GLU A 258 -11.22 -37.06 -18.59
N ARG A 259 -11.94 -36.28 -19.41
CA ARG A 259 -11.94 -36.34 -20.88
C ARG A 259 -11.25 -35.16 -21.58
N SER A 260 -10.77 -34.15 -20.85
CA SER A 260 -10.13 -32.96 -21.43
C SER A 260 -8.60 -32.95 -21.18
N SER A 261 -7.82 -32.56 -22.19
CA SER A 261 -6.36 -32.43 -22.11
C SER A 261 -5.90 -31.21 -21.29
N GLU A 262 -6.81 -30.27 -20.98
CA GLU A 262 -6.55 -29.12 -20.11
C GLU A 262 -7.03 -29.40 -18.68
N LYS A 263 -6.15 -29.25 -17.69
CA LYS A 263 -6.51 -29.37 -16.27
C LYS A 263 -7.61 -28.35 -15.96
N PRO A 264 -8.78 -28.79 -15.47
CA PRO A 264 -9.89 -27.88 -15.23
C PRO A 264 -9.58 -26.96 -14.04
N LYS A 265 -9.83 -25.66 -14.21
CA LYS A 265 -9.54 -24.65 -13.19
C LYS A 265 -10.67 -24.59 -12.16
N PRO A 266 -10.39 -24.69 -10.85
CA PRO A 266 -11.38 -24.49 -9.80
C PRO A 266 -12.05 -23.12 -9.93
N LYS A 267 -13.37 -23.05 -9.74
CA LYS A 267 -14.15 -21.81 -9.84
C LYS A 267 -14.22 -21.07 -8.51
N HIS A 268 -13.96 -21.74 -7.38
CA HIS A 268 -14.08 -21.15 -6.06
C HIS A 268 -12.74 -21.19 -5.33
N ARG A 269 -12.15 -20.01 -5.09
CA ARG A 269 -10.90 -19.85 -4.32
C ARG A 269 -11.17 -19.06 -3.05
N LEU A 270 -10.70 -19.57 -1.93
CA LEU A 270 -10.68 -18.89 -0.63
C LEU A 270 -9.24 -18.73 -0.16
N THR A 271 -8.83 -17.51 0.14
CA THR A 271 -7.44 -17.18 0.46
C THR A 271 -7.38 -16.41 1.77
N PRO A 272 -7.24 -17.11 2.92
CA PRO A 272 -6.78 -16.47 4.14
C PRO A 272 -5.34 -15.98 3.98
N MET A 273 -5.07 -14.83 4.60
CA MET A 273 -3.75 -14.21 4.60
C MET A 273 -3.44 -13.58 5.96
N ALA A 274 -2.16 -13.55 6.29
CA ALA A 274 -1.61 -12.87 7.45
C ALA A 274 -0.42 -12.01 7.02
N ASN A 275 -0.25 -10.84 7.63
CA ASN A 275 0.83 -9.94 7.29
C ASN A 275 1.37 -9.23 8.54
N PHE A 276 2.69 -9.15 8.63
CA PHE A 276 3.40 -8.35 9.61
C PHE A 276 4.15 -7.21 8.89
N THR A 277 4.01 -5.99 9.41
CA THR A 277 4.73 -4.81 8.93
C THR A 277 5.55 -4.25 10.08
N SER A 278 6.88 -4.26 9.93
CA SER A 278 7.77 -3.54 10.83
C SER A 278 8.04 -2.15 10.28
N ASN A 279 7.65 -1.12 11.04
CA ASN A 279 7.77 0.28 10.66
C ASN A 279 8.91 0.96 11.42
N SER A 280 9.67 1.81 10.73
CA SER A 280 10.78 2.54 11.37
C SER A 280 10.31 3.75 12.21
N PHE A 281 9.14 4.32 11.90
CA PHE A 281 8.62 5.56 12.49
C PHE A 281 7.14 5.48 12.92
N ASN A 282 6.49 4.34 12.72
CA ASN A 282 5.12 4.09 13.14
C ASN A 282 5.08 2.85 14.03
N ASN A 283 3.93 2.57 14.64
CA ASN A 283 3.71 1.28 15.28
C ASN A 283 3.80 0.17 14.24
N ASP A 284 4.26 -1.00 14.67
CA ASP A 284 4.23 -2.18 13.84
C ASP A 284 2.79 -2.65 13.63
N TYR A 285 2.53 -3.24 12.46
CA TYR A 285 1.22 -3.74 12.09
C TYR A 285 1.22 -5.26 12.10
N LEU A 286 0.16 -5.85 12.65
CA LEU A 286 -0.15 -7.26 12.49
C LEU A 286 -1.59 -7.37 12.01
N GLY A 287 -1.81 -8.10 10.92
CA GLY A 287 -3.15 -8.21 10.38
C GLY A 287 -3.46 -9.57 9.77
N GLY A 288 -4.76 -9.84 9.67
CA GLY A 288 -5.32 -10.99 8.98
C GLY A 288 -6.47 -10.57 8.07
N ALA A 289 -6.57 -11.21 6.91
CA ALA A 289 -7.62 -10.99 5.93
C ALA A 289 -8.03 -12.29 5.26
N VAL A 290 -9.17 -12.25 4.57
CA VAL A 290 -9.64 -13.33 3.71
C VAL A 290 -10.12 -12.71 2.40
N GLU A 291 -9.71 -13.32 1.28
CA GLU A 291 -10.28 -13.09 -0.04
C GLU A 291 -11.08 -14.32 -0.45
N TYR A 292 -12.28 -14.11 -0.98
CA TYR A 292 -13.02 -15.12 -1.72
C TYR A 292 -13.13 -14.68 -3.17
N SER A 293 -12.79 -15.57 -4.10
CA SER A 293 -12.84 -15.36 -5.53
C SER A 293 -13.74 -16.40 -6.19
N PHE A 294 -14.64 -15.92 -7.05
CA PHE A 294 -15.46 -16.74 -7.93
C PHE A 294 -15.00 -16.52 -9.37
N LYS A 295 -14.49 -17.58 -10.00
CA LYS A 295 -13.96 -17.65 -11.37
C LYS A 295 -12.87 -16.63 -11.68
N GLU A 296 -12.24 -16.06 -10.67
CA GLU A 296 -11.41 -14.87 -10.82
C GLU A 296 -12.14 -13.75 -11.58
N THR A 297 -13.46 -13.64 -11.46
CA THR A 297 -14.25 -12.53 -12.06
C THR A 297 -14.92 -11.69 -10.99
N PHE A 298 -15.33 -12.30 -9.89
CA PHE A 298 -15.90 -11.62 -8.75
C PHE A 298 -15.10 -11.97 -7.50
N MET A 299 -14.58 -10.96 -6.83
CA MET A 299 -13.79 -11.14 -5.61
C MET A 299 -14.36 -10.26 -4.50
N VAL A 300 -14.40 -10.79 -3.29
CA VAL A 300 -14.73 -10.03 -2.08
C VAL A 300 -13.68 -10.27 -1.02
N ARG A 301 -13.38 -9.22 -0.27
CA ARG A 301 -12.28 -9.15 0.68
C ARG A 301 -12.74 -8.53 1.98
N GLY A 302 -12.21 -9.03 3.08
CA GLY A 302 -12.40 -8.44 4.41
C GLY A 302 -11.21 -8.75 5.30
N GLY A 303 -10.88 -7.82 6.20
CA GLY A 303 -9.75 -8.02 7.09
C GLY A 303 -9.66 -7.02 8.23
N TYR A 304 -8.73 -7.31 9.13
CA TYR A 304 -8.40 -6.47 10.26
C TYR A 304 -6.89 -6.30 10.38
N ARG A 305 -6.44 -5.04 10.49
CA ARG A 305 -5.07 -4.68 10.81
C ARG A 305 -5.02 -4.09 12.21
N HIS A 306 -4.25 -4.73 13.08
CA HIS A 306 -3.95 -4.24 14.42
C HIS A 306 -2.65 -3.41 14.42
N GLU A 307 -2.63 -2.38 15.24
CA GLU A 307 -1.43 -1.65 15.63
C GLU A 307 -1.53 -1.26 17.10
N ASN A 308 -0.39 -1.03 17.75
CA ASN A 308 -0.36 -0.72 19.18
C ASN A 308 -1.28 0.48 19.49
N LYS A 309 -2.12 0.34 20.53
CA LYS A 309 -3.06 1.37 21.00
C LYS A 309 -4.11 1.83 19.97
N ILE A 310 -4.38 1.08 18.89
CA ILE A 310 -5.43 1.40 17.91
C ILE A 310 -6.82 1.66 18.52
N GLY A 311 -7.11 0.98 19.64
CA GLY A 311 -8.35 1.13 20.39
C GLY A 311 -8.43 2.38 21.27
N ASP A 312 -7.30 2.96 21.64
CA ASP A 312 -7.21 4.03 22.66
C ASP A 312 -7.57 5.40 22.07
N GLN A 313 -8.35 6.20 22.81
CA GLN A 313 -8.80 7.51 22.35
C GLN A 313 -7.72 8.59 22.41
N ALA A 314 -6.85 8.53 23.43
CA ALA A 314 -5.83 9.52 23.72
C ALA A 314 -4.47 9.13 23.14
N LEU A 315 -4.19 7.83 23.07
CA LEU A 315 -2.85 7.32 22.73
C LEU A 315 -2.77 6.66 21.34
N SER A 316 -3.87 6.56 20.59
CA SER A 316 -3.83 6.08 19.22
C SER A 316 -3.09 7.08 18.32
N THR A 317 -2.11 6.59 17.56
CA THR A 317 -1.36 7.35 16.55
C THR A 317 -1.96 7.21 15.15
N THR A 318 -3.09 6.52 15.03
CA THR A 318 -3.75 6.20 13.76
C THR A 318 -5.19 6.68 13.79
N PHE A 319 -5.68 7.12 12.63
CA PHE A 319 -7.10 7.41 12.47
C PHE A 319 -7.90 6.19 12.00
N TYR A 320 -7.26 5.07 11.66
CA TYR A 320 -7.95 3.84 11.28
C TYR A 320 -8.54 3.11 12.50
N THR A 321 -9.64 2.39 12.29
CA THR A 321 -10.16 1.44 13.30
C THR A 321 -9.56 0.04 13.15
N GLY A 322 -8.88 -0.20 12.02
CA GLY A 322 -8.27 -1.48 11.66
C GLY A 322 -9.13 -2.33 10.72
N LEU A 323 -10.44 -2.07 10.60
CA LEU A 323 -11.32 -2.81 9.70
C LEU A 323 -11.18 -2.37 8.24
N CYS A 324 -11.16 -3.33 7.32
CA CYS A 324 -11.19 -3.11 5.89
C CYS A 324 -12.10 -4.10 5.18
N ALA A 325 -12.62 -3.68 4.02
CA ALA A 325 -13.35 -4.52 3.10
C ALA A 325 -13.11 -4.05 1.67
N GLY A 326 -13.32 -4.94 0.69
CA GLY A 326 -13.28 -4.57 -0.71
C GLY A 326 -13.93 -5.59 -1.62
N ALA A 327 -14.16 -5.18 -2.86
CA ALA A 327 -14.68 -6.04 -3.91
C ALA A 327 -13.98 -5.74 -5.24
N THR A 328 -13.87 -6.75 -6.10
CA THR A 328 -13.47 -6.62 -7.49
C THR A 328 -14.54 -7.25 -8.37
N VAL A 329 -14.87 -6.57 -9.46
CA VAL A 329 -15.56 -7.17 -10.60
C VAL A 329 -14.66 -7.02 -11.81
N GLN A 330 -14.35 -8.13 -12.48
CA GLN A 330 -13.58 -8.12 -13.71
C GLN A 330 -14.26 -8.95 -14.79
N PHE A 331 -14.24 -8.43 -16.01
CA PHE A 331 -14.86 -9.04 -17.18
C PHE A 331 -14.03 -8.78 -18.44
N ARG A 332 -14.08 -9.73 -19.37
CA ARG A 332 -13.39 -9.61 -20.66
C ARG A 332 -14.30 -8.91 -21.67
N VAL A 333 -13.75 -7.96 -22.41
CA VAL A 333 -14.47 -7.28 -23.50
C VAL A 333 -14.27 -8.08 -24.79
N GLY A 334 -15.31 -8.78 -25.24
CA GLY A 334 -15.22 -9.70 -26.38
C GLY A 334 -14.48 -11.00 -26.05
N GLU A 335 -14.29 -11.87 -27.04
CA GLU A 335 -13.66 -13.20 -26.82
C GLU A 335 -12.14 -13.09 -26.59
N THR A 336 -11.47 -12.17 -27.28
CA THR A 336 -10.00 -12.01 -27.28
C THR A 336 -9.53 -10.62 -26.82
N GLY A 337 -10.46 -9.76 -26.41
CA GLY A 337 -10.15 -8.39 -26.03
C GLY A 337 -9.63 -8.26 -24.59
N PRO A 338 -9.34 -7.03 -24.17
CA PRO A 338 -8.79 -6.76 -22.85
C PRO A 338 -9.81 -7.09 -21.75
N GLN A 339 -9.28 -7.38 -20.57
CA GLN A 339 -10.05 -7.52 -19.35
C GLN A 339 -10.12 -6.20 -18.61
N LEU A 340 -11.34 -5.75 -18.31
CA LEU A 340 -11.60 -4.61 -17.46
C LEU A 340 -11.83 -5.09 -16.03
N ALA A 341 -11.23 -4.41 -15.06
CA ALA A 341 -11.47 -4.65 -13.64
C ALA A 341 -11.85 -3.34 -12.93
N PHE A 342 -12.88 -3.44 -12.09
CA PHE A 342 -13.35 -2.39 -11.22
C PHE A 342 -13.15 -2.85 -9.79
N ASP A 343 -12.34 -2.12 -9.04
CA ASP A 343 -12.11 -2.39 -7.63
C ASP A 343 -12.70 -1.27 -6.78
N TYR A 344 -13.34 -1.67 -5.68
CA TYR A 344 -13.75 -0.77 -4.62
C TYR A 344 -13.21 -1.28 -3.30
N SER A 345 -12.72 -0.38 -2.46
CA SER A 345 -12.38 -0.69 -1.08
C SER A 345 -12.85 0.37 -0.11
N TYR A 346 -13.05 -0.09 1.12
CA TYR A 346 -13.41 0.69 2.27
C TYR A 346 -12.47 0.36 3.42
N ARG A 347 -11.88 1.39 4.02
CA ARG A 347 -11.09 1.28 5.26
C ARG A 347 -11.74 2.15 6.31
N SER A 348 -12.14 1.55 7.42
CA SER A 348 -12.85 2.26 8.48
C SER A 348 -11.91 3.19 9.24
N THR A 349 -12.39 4.40 9.52
CA THR A 349 -11.67 5.44 10.23
C THR A 349 -12.48 5.91 11.43
N ARG A 350 -11.80 6.30 12.50
CA ARG A 350 -12.41 6.84 13.72
C ARG A 350 -12.57 8.35 13.66
N ARG A 351 -11.64 9.06 13.01
CA ARG A 351 -11.59 10.52 12.95
C ARG A 351 -11.05 10.98 11.58
N PRO A 352 -11.89 11.49 10.68
CA PRO A 352 -13.36 11.48 10.72
C PRO A 352 -13.95 10.06 10.66
N ASN A 353 -15.17 9.85 11.17
CA ASN A 353 -15.86 8.55 11.13
C ASN A 353 -16.68 8.36 9.83
N ASN A 354 -15.99 8.43 8.69
CA ASN A 354 -16.60 8.28 7.37
C ASN A 354 -15.81 7.33 6.45
N GLY A 355 -14.66 6.84 6.91
CA GLY A 355 -13.84 5.88 6.20
C GLY A 355 -13.11 6.46 4.99
N ILE A 356 -12.20 5.65 4.48
CA ILE A 356 -11.51 5.90 3.22
C ILE A 356 -12.14 5.02 2.15
N HIS A 357 -12.56 5.67 1.06
CA HIS A 357 -13.11 5.00 -0.11
C HIS A 357 -12.08 5.07 -1.23
N THR A 358 -11.71 3.93 -1.81
CA THR A 358 -10.82 3.86 -2.96
C THR A 358 -11.54 3.18 -4.12
N PHE A 359 -11.54 3.84 -5.26
CA PHE A 359 -12.07 3.34 -6.53
C PHE A 359 -10.92 3.10 -7.48
N THR A 360 -10.95 2.02 -8.23
CA THR A 360 -9.89 1.69 -9.19
C THR A 360 -10.51 1.10 -10.45
N LEU A 361 -9.99 1.55 -11.59
CA LEU A 361 -10.25 0.99 -12.90
C LEU A 361 -8.93 0.47 -13.47
N ARG A 362 -8.93 -0.78 -13.94
CA ARG A 362 -7.78 -1.40 -14.60
C ARG A 362 -8.20 -2.01 -15.93
N LEU A 363 -7.33 -1.87 -16.91
CA LEU A 363 -7.40 -2.54 -18.20
C LEU A 363 -6.17 -3.46 -18.30
N MET A 364 -6.41 -4.75 -18.53
CA MET A 364 -5.40 -5.81 -18.57
C MET A 364 -5.49 -6.51 -19.93
N ARG A 365 -4.36 -6.76 -20.57
CA ARG A 365 -4.28 -7.43 -21.87
C ARG A 365 -3.34 -8.62 -21.87
#